data_AF-A0A8H3LLP7-F1
#
_entry.id   AF-A0A8H3LLP7-F1
#
_cell.length_a   1.000
_cell.length_b   1.000
_cell.length_c   1.000
_cell.angle_alpha   90.00
_cell.angle_beta   90.00
_cell.angle_gamma   90.00
#
_symmetry.space_group_name_H-M   'P 1'
#
loop_
_entity.id
_entity.type
_entity.pdbx_description
1 polymer ?
#
loop_
_entity_poly.entity_id
_entity_poly.type
_entity_poly.pdbx_seq_one_letter_code
_entity_poly.pdbx_strand_id
1 'polypeptide(L)'
;MKVHGLIDNRFEFAFHPAMAIANLLDPNFHGKSLGPTDFETIIIPYIEKVYTFEETAHIYRVMQKYIAKTDEFSEALLWASIEYSSPISWWKSNFTHKFPVVVELACRVLSIPTSSAAAERNWSNFGFIHKVKENNWFEEDEV
;
A
#
# COMPACT_ATOMS: atom_id res chain seq x y z
N MET A 1 -25.99 4.29 20.44
CA MET A 1 -24.61 4.12 19.94
C MET A 1 -24.64 3.10 18.80
N LYS A 2 -24.59 3.54 17.54
CA LYS A 2 -24.71 2.63 16.37
C LYS A 2 -23.79 2.97 15.20
N VAL A 3 -23.23 4.19 15.14
CA VAL A 3 -22.38 4.62 14.02
C VAL A 3 -20.92 4.19 14.22
N HIS A 4 -20.35 4.41 15.41
CA HIS A 4 -18.97 4.00 15.69
C HIS A 4 -18.75 2.49 15.50
N GLY A 5 -19.59 1.62 16.10
CA GLY A 5 -19.45 0.17 15.90
C GLY A 5 -19.66 -0.31 14.45
N LEU A 6 -20.42 0.43 13.63
CA LEU A 6 -20.54 0.12 12.20
C LEU A 6 -19.28 0.55 11.41
N ILE A 7 -18.66 1.67 11.82
CA ILE A 7 -17.40 2.14 11.26
C ILE A 7 -16.28 1.17 11.63
N ASP A 8 -16.22 0.74 12.89
CA ASP A 8 -15.20 -0.20 13.38
C ASP A 8 -15.30 -1.55 12.67
N ASN A 9 -16.51 -2.11 12.55
CA ASN A 9 -16.74 -3.36 11.80
C ASN A 9 -16.37 -3.24 10.31
N ARG A 10 -16.67 -2.09 9.68
CA ARG A 10 -16.25 -1.85 8.30
C ARG A 10 -14.73 -1.70 8.17
N PHE A 11 -14.11 -1.06 9.15
CA PHE A 11 -12.67 -0.89 9.20
C PHE A 11 -12.00 -2.26 9.34
N GLU A 12 -12.42 -3.10 10.29
CA GLU A 12 -11.89 -4.47 10.43
C GLU A 12 -12.06 -5.32 9.16
N PHE A 13 -13.20 -5.19 8.47
CA PHE A 13 -13.44 -5.89 7.20
C PHE A 13 -12.54 -5.40 6.06
N ALA A 14 -12.28 -4.09 6.00
CA ALA A 14 -11.50 -3.46 4.93
C ALA A 14 -10.00 -3.37 5.24
N PHE A 15 -9.61 -3.53 6.51
CA PHE A 15 -8.25 -3.37 6.97
C PHE A 15 -7.40 -4.54 6.50
N HIS A 16 -6.38 -4.22 5.71
CA HIS A 16 -5.39 -5.17 5.27
C HIS A 16 -4.02 -4.72 5.80
N PRO A 17 -3.15 -5.60 6.35
CA PRO A 17 -1.84 -5.21 6.87
C PRO A 17 -0.97 -4.43 5.88
N ALA A 18 -1.14 -4.67 4.57
CA ALA A 18 -0.49 -3.89 3.52
C ALA A 18 -0.81 -2.38 3.59
N MET A 19 -1.97 -1.98 4.13
CA MET A 19 -2.31 -0.57 4.37
C MET A 19 -1.46 0.03 5.49
N ALA A 20 -1.21 -0.72 6.58
CA ALA A 20 -0.31 -0.29 7.65
C ALA A 20 1.11 -0.13 7.12
N ILE A 21 1.57 -1.07 6.28
CA ILE A 21 2.87 -1.00 5.62
C ILE A 21 2.93 0.19 4.64
N ALA A 22 1.87 0.46 3.89
CA ALA A 22 1.80 1.63 3.01
C ALA A 22 1.84 2.94 3.80
N ASN A 23 1.11 3.04 4.90
CA ASN A 23 1.15 4.21 5.78
C ASN A 23 2.54 4.42 6.39
N LEU A 24 3.22 3.33 6.75
CA LEU A 24 4.60 3.38 7.23
C LEU A 24 5.55 3.87 6.13
N LEU A 25 5.54 3.21 4.97
CA LEU A 25 6.52 3.42 3.90
C LEU A 25 6.25 4.65 3.04
N ASP A 26 5.06 5.27 3.09
CA ASP A 26 4.84 6.55 2.43
C ASP A 26 5.60 7.66 3.17
N PRO A 27 6.61 8.32 2.55
CA PRO A 27 7.39 9.36 3.22
C PRO A 27 6.58 10.57 3.70
N ASN A 28 5.38 10.82 3.14
CA ASN A 28 4.49 11.88 3.57
C ASN A 28 3.77 11.54 4.89
N PHE A 29 3.43 10.25 5.08
CA PHE A 29 2.73 9.75 6.26
C PHE A 29 3.73 9.27 7.31
N HIS A 30 4.69 8.46 6.94
CA HIS A 30 5.76 7.98 7.80
C HIS A 30 5.24 7.36 9.11
N GLY A 31 4.19 6.54 9.00
CA GLY A 31 3.59 5.85 10.13
C GLY A 31 2.73 6.73 11.05
N LYS A 32 2.37 7.96 10.66
CA LYS A 32 1.52 8.86 11.48
C LYS A 32 0.20 8.26 11.95
N SER A 33 -0.34 7.29 11.21
CA SER A 33 -1.63 6.65 11.54
C SER A 33 -1.46 5.34 12.31
N LEU A 34 -0.23 4.92 12.61
CA LEU A 34 0.06 3.68 13.32
C LEU A 34 0.05 3.91 14.83
N GLY A 35 -0.54 2.96 15.55
CA GLY A 35 -0.38 2.82 16.97
C GLY A 35 1.05 2.44 17.36
N PRO A 36 1.43 2.64 18.63
CA PRO A 36 2.80 2.42 19.11
C PRO A 36 3.27 0.97 19.02
N THR A 37 2.35 0.01 18.85
CA THR A 37 2.64 -1.43 18.76
C THR A 37 2.30 -2.01 17.39
N ASP A 38 1.78 -1.22 16.44
CA ASP A 38 1.28 -1.74 15.16
C ASP A 38 2.42 -2.27 14.29
N PHE A 39 3.64 -1.73 14.47
CA PHE A 39 4.81 -2.24 13.80
C PHE A 39 5.06 -3.71 14.17
N GLU A 40 5.13 -4.02 15.46
CA GLU A 40 5.40 -5.36 15.97
C GLU A 40 4.19 -6.30 15.85
N THR A 41 2.97 -5.80 15.98
CA THR A 41 1.76 -6.63 16.06
C THR A 41 1.07 -6.85 14.72
N ILE A 42 1.27 -5.96 13.74
CA ILE A 42 0.59 -6.02 12.43
C ILE A 42 1.60 -6.18 11.30
N ILE A 43 2.62 -5.32 11.24
CA ILE A 43 3.54 -5.24 10.11
C ILE A 43 4.50 -6.43 10.09
N ILE A 44 5.20 -6.71 11.19
CA ILE A 44 6.19 -7.80 11.24
C ILE A 44 5.56 -9.18 10.98
N PRO A 45 4.45 -9.58 11.62
CA PRO A 45 3.85 -10.88 11.37
C PRO A 45 3.38 -11.05 9.92
N TYR A 46 2.96 -9.97 9.27
CA TYR A 46 2.59 -10.01 7.86
C TYR A 46 3.81 -10.19 6.94
N ILE A 47 4.92 -9.50 7.21
CA ILE A 47 6.15 -9.62 6.42
C ILE A 47 6.74 -11.02 6.58
N GLU A 48 6.79 -11.58 7.79
CA GLU A 48 7.24 -12.95 8.06
C GLU A 48 6.46 -14.01 7.29
N LYS A 49 5.17 -13.75 7.02
CA LYS A 49 4.32 -14.66 6.25
C LYS A 49 4.61 -14.62 4.75
N VAL A 50 5.10 -13.49 4.24
CA VAL A 50 5.26 -13.23 2.80
C VAL A 50 6.69 -13.45 2.32
N TYR A 51 7.68 -13.17 3.17
CA TYR A 51 9.10 -13.18 2.83
C TYR A 51 9.86 -14.26 3.59
N THR A 52 11.06 -14.61 3.11
CA THR A 52 11.95 -15.51 3.85
C THR A 52 12.43 -14.87 5.15
N PHE A 53 12.97 -15.67 6.08
CA PHE A 53 13.53 -15.16 7.33
C PHE A 53 14.65 -14.13 7.09
N GLU A 54 15.55 -14.39 6.14
CA GLU A 54 16.66 -13.49 5.81
C GLU A 54 16.17 -12.14 5.25
N GLU A 55 15.24 -12.19 4.29
CA GLU A 55 14.60 -10.99 3.74
C GLU A 55 13.84 -10.22 4.82
N THR A 56 13.11 -10.92 5.70
CA THR A 56 12.37 -10.29 6.78
C THR A 56 13.29 -9.58 7.76
N ALA A 57 14.40 -10.22 8.15
CA ALA A 57 15.41 -9.60 9.01
C ALA A 57 16.03 -8.36 8.35
N HIS A 58 16.27 -8.42 7.03
CA HIS A 58 16.76 -7.27 6.26
C HIS A 58 15.72 -6.13 6.23
N ILE A 59 14.47 -6.43 5.86
CA ILE A 59 13.37 -5.47 5.81
C ILE A 59 13.16 -4.82 7.17
N TYR A 60 13.12 -5.61 8.25
CA TYR A 60 13.00 -5.13 9.63
C TYR A 60 14.08 -4.10 9.97
N ARG A 61 15.35 -4.44 9.73
CA ARG A 61 16.47 -3.53 9.98
C ARG A 61 16.35 -2.22 9.20
N VAL A 62 16.00 -2.28 7.92
CA VAL A 62 15.85 -1.09 7.09
C VAL A 62 14.68 -0.23 7.57
N MET A 63 13.54 -0.85 7.91
CA MET A 63 12.38 -0.16 8.45
C MET A 63 12.69 0.53 9.78
N GLN A 64 13.43 -0.10 10.68
CA GLN A 64 13.85 0.54 11.93
C GLN A 64 14.68 1.80 11.70
N LYS A 65 15.68 1.74 10.80
CA LYS A 65 16.48 2.90 10.41
C LYS A 65 15.64 4.00 9.79
N TYR A 66 14.68 3.61 8.94
CA TYR A 66 13.75 4.53 8.29
C TYR A 66 12.89 5.25 9.33
N ILE A 67 12.26 4.51 10.26
CA ILE A 67 11.44 5.05 11.36
C ILE A 67 12.27 6.01 12.23
N ALA A 68 13.50 5.61 12.57
CA ALA A 68 14.39 6.42 13.38
C ALA A 68 15.01 7.61 12.62
N LYS A 69 14.87 7.66 11.30
CA LYS A 69 15.54 8.62 10.40
C LYS A 69 17.05 8.64 10.60
N THR A 70 17.66 7.48 10.72
CA THR A 70 19.10 7.31 10.95
C THR A 70 19.82 6.75 9.73
N ASP A 71 21.16 6.77 9.77
CA ASP A 71 22.02 6.21 8.73
C ASP A 71 21.68 6.75 7.32
N GLU A 72 21.25 5.88 6.41
CA GLU A 72 20.89 6.21 5.03
C GLU A 72 19.67 7.15 4.94
N PHE A 73 18.94 7.35 6.04
CA PHE A 73 17.78 8.22 6.15
C PHE A 73 18.04 9.49 6.99
N SER A 74 19.29 9.81 7.32
CA SER A 74 19.65 10.97 8.16
C SER A 74 19.74 12.30 7.40
N GLU A 75 19.91 12.25 6.08
CA GLU A 75 20.12 13.43 5.22
C GLU A 75 18.86 14.32 5.14
N ALA A 76 18.98 15.61 5.47
CA ALA A 76 17.84 16.54 5.41
C ALA A 76 17.33 16.76 3.98
N LEU A 77 18.24 16.82 3.00
CA LEU A 77 17.88 17.00 1.59
C LEU A 77 17.04 15.84 1.04
N LEU A 78 17.31 14.61 1.53
CA LEU A 78 16.54 13.42 1.17
C LEU A 78 15.07 13.60 1.56
N TRP A 79 14.77 14.08 2.77
CA TRP A 79 13.40 14.34 3.20
C TRP A 79 12.76 15.54 2.50
N ALA A 80 13.52 16.59 2.22
CA ALA A 80 13.02 17.73 1.44
C ALA A 80 12.60 17.31 0.00
N SER A 81 13.26 16.30 -0.58
CA SER A 81 12.96 15.81 -1.93
C SER A 81 11.57 15.15 -2.08
N ILE A 82 10.89 14.85 -0.98
CA ILE A 82 9.53 14.28 -0.97
C ILE A 82 8.54 15.24 -1.64
N GLU A 83 8.70 16.56 -1.46
CA GLU A 83 7.82 17.57 -2.05
C GLU A 83 7.84 17.55 -3.60
N TYR A 84 8.94 17.05 -4.18
CA TYR A 84 9.17 17.08 -5.63
C TYR A 84 8.98 15.71 -6.30
N SER A 85 8.55 14.68 -5.57
CA SER A 85 8.43 13.32 -6.12
C SER A 85 7.27 12.54 -5.51
N SER A 86 6.70 11.61 -6.30
CA SER A 86 5.73 10.66 -5.74
C SER A 86 6.43 9.72 -4.74
N PRO A 87 5.73 9.17 -3.72
CA PRO A 87 6.30 8.18 -2.80
C PRO A 87 7.04 7.03 -3.49
N ILE A 88 6.45 6.50 -4.57
CA ILE A 88 7.05 5.41 -5.36
C ILE A 88 8.34 5.89 -6.04
N SER A 89 8.31 7.07 -6.67
CA SER A 89 9.49 7.67 -7.32
C SER A 89 10.61 7.93 -6.30
N TRP A 90 10.26 8.44 -5.12
CA TRP A 90 11.21 8.73 -4.05
C TRP A 90 11.98 7.47 -3.61
N TRP A 91 11.28 6.36 -3.38
CA TRP A 91 11.91 5.08 -3.05
C TRP A 91 12.83 4.59 -4.16
N LYS A 92 12.35 4.63 -5.41
CA LYS A 92 13.13 4.16 -6.57
C LYS A 92 14.40 4.99 -6.78
N SER A 93 14.29 6.31 -6.76
CA SER A 93 15.42 7.20 -7.03
C SER A 93 16.51 7.16 -5.98
N ASN A 94 16.15 6.93 -4.71
CA ASN A 94 17.12 7.01 -3.61
C ASN A 94 17.67 5.64 -3.16
N PHE A 95 16.90 4.56 -3.31
CA PHE A 95 17.19 3.31 -2.59
C PHE A 95 17.20 2.04 -3.44
N THR A 96 16.89 2.08 -4.76
CA THR A 96 16.82 0.87 -5.60
C THR A 96 18.07 -0.01 -5.50
N HIS A 97 19.26 0.60 -5.49
CA HIS A 97 20.52 -0.13 -5.41
C HIS A 97 20.94 -0.51 -3.97
N LYS A 98 20.37 0.15 -2.95
CA LYS A 98 20.74 -0.06 -1.54
C LYS A 98 19.82 -1.08 -0.87
N PHE A 99 18.51 -0.95 -1.09
CA PHE A 99 17.47 -1.72 -0.41
C PHE A 99 16.45 -2.26 -1.44
N PRO A 100 16.86 -3.09 -2.40
CA PRO A 100 16.01 -3.49 -3.52
C PRO A 100 14.69 -4.16 -3.06
N VAL A 101 14.77 -5.05 -2.06
CA VAL A 101 13.60 -5.75 -1.50
C VAL A 101 12.61 -4.79 -0.85
N VAL A 102 13.10 -3.79 -0.12
CA VAL A 102 12.26 -2.79 0.55
C VAL A 102 11.65 -1.82 -0.46
N VAL A 103 12.40 -1.43 -1.49
CA VAL A 103 11.88 -0.60 -2.59
C VAL A 103 10.77 -1.34 -3.34
N GLU A 104 10.96 -2.63 -3.61
CA GLU A 104 9.92 -3.46 -4.23
C GLU A 104 8.67 -3.54 -3.34
N LEU A 105 8.84 -3.81 -2.05
CA LEU A 105 7.74 -3.83 -1.07
C LEU A 105 7.00 -2.48 -1.06
N ALA A 106 7.73 -1.35 -0.96
CA ALA A 106 7.17 -0.01 -0.97
C ALA A 106 6.38 0.24 -2.26
N CYS A 107 6.95 -0.08 -3.43
CA CYS A 107 6.26 0.07 -4.71
C CYS A 107 4.96 -0.75 -4.76
N ARG A 108 4.97 -2.00 -4.27
CA ARG A 108 3.79 -2.87 -4.26
C ARG A 108 2.69 -2.30 -3.39
N VAL A 109 2.99 -1.95 -2.14
CA VAL A 109 1.97 -1.47 -1.18
C VAL A 109 1.44 -0.09 -1.53
N LEU A 110 2.29 0.81 -2.05
CA LEU A 110 1.90 2.17 -2.45
C LEU A 110 1.13 2.20 -3.78
N SER A 111 1.19 1.12 -4.57
CA SER A 111 0.39 0.97 -5.79
C SER A 111 -1.01 0.38 -5.53
N ILE A 112 -1.30 -0.06 -4.31
CA ILE A 112 -2.62 -0.60 -3.98
C ILE A 112 -3.62 0.57 -4.00
N PRO A 113 -4.66 0.53 -4.86
CA PRO A 113 -5.66 1.59 -4.87
C PRO A 113 -6.40 1.60 -3.54
N THR A 114 -6.37 2.73 -2.85
CA THR A 114 -6.96 2.93 -1.51
C THR A 114 -8.49 2.97 -1.50
N SER A 115 -9.18 2.81 -2.64
CA SER A 115 -10.65 2.81 -2.68
C SER A 115 -11.22 1.56 -3.32
N SER A 116 -12.09 0.88 -2.57
CA SER A 116 -13.02 -0.11 -3.14
C SER A 116 -13.85 0.50 -4.26
N ALA A 117 -14.15 1.79 -4.22
CA ALA A 117 -14.88 2.51 -5.28
C ALA A 117 -14.14 2.53 -6.64
N ALA A 118 -12.80 2.59 -6.66
CA ALA A 118 -12.03 2.49 -7.90
C ALA A 118 -12.10 1.06 -8.46
N ALA A 119 -12.03 0.05 -7.59
CA ALA A 119 -12.25 -1.34 -7.98
C ALA A 119 -13.69 -1.55 -8.48
N GLU A 120 -14.70 -1.11 -7.75
CA GLU A 120 -16.12 -1.17 -8.14
C GLU A 120 -16.39 -0.45 -9.46
N ARG A 121 -15.75 0.70 -9.73
CA ARG A 121 -15.84 1.36 -11.06
C ARG A 121 -15.22 0.51 -12.17
N ASN A 122 -14.05 -0.08 -11.95
CA ASN A 122 -13.43 -0.96 -12.95
C ASN A 122 -14.30 -2.19 -13.22
N TRP A 123 -14.82 -2.83 -12.17
CA TRP A 123 -15.68 -4.00 -12.30
C TRP A 123 -17.07 -3.66 -12.87
N SER A 124 -17.63 -2.50 -12.52
CA SER A 124 -18.90 -2.02 -13.09
C SER A 124 -18.77 -1.69 -14.57
N ASN A 125 -17.68 -1.04 -14.99
CA ASN A 125 -17.40 -0.80 -16.40
C ASN A 125 -17.23 -2.12 -17.17
N PHE A 126 -16.53 -3.09 -16.58
CA PHE A 126 -16.38 -4.42 -17.18
C PHE A 126 -17.74 -5.13 -17.33
N GLY A 127 -18.56 -5.10 -16.28
CA GLY A 127 -19.93 -5.62 -16.31
C GLY A 127 -20.82 -4.93 -17.35
N PHE A 128 -20.67 -3.61 -17.51
CA PHE A 128 -21.39 -2.85 -18.53
C PHE A 128 -20.99 -3.26 -19.96
N ILE A 129 -19.69 -3.42 -20.23
CA ILE A 129 -19.19 -3.88 -21.54
C ILE A 129 -19.74 -5.26 -21.89
N HIS A 130 -19.78 -6.19 -20.92
CA HIS A 130 -20.35 -7.51 -21.13
C HIS A 130 -21.86 -7.47 -21.41
N LYS A 131 -22.62 -6.66 -20.66
CA LYS A 131 -24.07 -6.52 -20.88
C LYS A 131 -24.43 -5.85 -22.21
N VAL A 132 -23.69 -4.83 -22.61
CA VAL A 132 -23.88 -4.17 -23.92
C VAL A 132 -23.55 -5.13 -25.06
N LYS A 133 -22.50 -5.94 -24.89
CA LYS A 133 -22.14 -6.96 -25.88
C LYS A 133 -23.22 -8.04 -25.98
N GLU A 134 -23.77 -8.56 -24.89
CA GLU A 134 -24.87 -9.53 -24.96
C GLU A 134 -26.12 -8.94 -25.64
N ASN A 135 -26.55 -7.74 -25.25
CA ASN A 135 -27.75 -7.12 -25.83
C ASN A 135 -27.63 -6.83 -27.35
N ASN A 136 -26.45 -6.46 -27.85
CA ASN A 136 -26.26 -6.27 -29.30
C ASN A 136 -26.30 -7.57 -30.10
N TRP A 137 -25.94 -8.72 -29.49
CA TRP A 137 -26.00 -10.01 -30.19
C TRP A 137 -27.44 -10.51 -30.28
N PHE A 138 -28.29 -10.19 -29.31
CA PHE A 138 -29.72 -10.53 -29.36
C PHE A 138 -30.54 -9.63 -30.29
N GLU A 139 -30.03 -8.44 -30.66
CA GLU A 139 -30.72 -7.52 -31.57
C GLU A 139 -30.34 -7.73 -33.05
N GLU A 140 -29.22 -8.39 -33.37
CA GLU A 140 -28.79 -8.67 -34.75
C GLU A 140 -29.39 -9.96 -35.36
N ASP A 141 -30.07 -10.80 -34.56
CA ASP A 141 -30.69 -12.07 -35.00
C ASP A 141 -32.19 -11.93 -35.38
N GLU A 142 -32.75 -10.71 -35.43
CA GLU A 142 -34.17 -10.44 -35.74
C GLU A 142 -34.44 -9.79 -37.14
N VAL A 143 -33.51 -9.86 -38.09
CA VAL A 143 -33.70 -9.35 -39.47
C VAL A 143 -33.66 -10.45 -40.53
#